data_AF-A0A535CCT8-F1
#
_entry.id   AF-A0A535CCT8-F1
#
_cell.length_a   1.000
_cell.length_b   1.000
_cell.length_c   1.000
_cell.angle_alpha   90.00
_cell.angle_beta   90.00
_cell.angle_gamma   90.00
#
_symmetry.space_group_name_H-M   'P 1'
#
loop_
_entity.id
_entity.type
_entity.pdbx_description
1 polymer ?
#
loop_
_entity_poly.entity_id
_entity_poly.type
_entity_poly.pdbx_seq_one_letter_code
_entity_poly.pdbx_strand_id
1 'polypeptide(L)'
;MAIPNAEEAHRILVARWLPAGIVAHSEGVARVAKDAAQRLEAAGIPIDVGLVEAAALLHDIDKLETRGGRGVHGLTGAAMLESMGFAELAPPVAGHPVSALLDDRRFPRGWPSVVVSVADKHVAQVFMTIDERLDDMARRYPRFRVEINAARRPALALEQELADAIGLPVAGLVDQLRVAWQASAAERASR
;
A
#
# COMPACT_ATOMS: atom_id res chain seq x y z
N MET A 1 -4.31 20.80 -2.94
CA MET A 1 -5.58 20.64 -2.19
C MET A 1 -5.22 20.22 -0.77
N ALA A 2 -6.17 19.97 0.14
CA ALA A 2 -5.83 19.48 1.48
C ALA A 2 -5.50 17.99 1.43
N ILE A 3 -4.36 17.57 1.98
CA ILE A 3 -4.04 16.17 2.26
C ILE A 3 -4.42 15.95 3.73
N PRO A 4 -5.21 14.91 4.07
CA PRO A 4 -5.51 14.64 5.46
C PRO A 4 -4.24 14.20 6.17
N ASN A 5 -4.00 14.71 7.38
CA ASN A 5 -2.91 14.19 8.19
C ASN A 5 -3.22 12.75 8.65
N ALA A 6 -2.24 12.06 9.24
CA ALA A 6 -2.39 10.66 9.64
C ALA A 6 -3.57 10.41 10.60
N GLU A 7 -3.85 11.34 11.52
CA GLU A 7 -4.97 11.24 12.46
C GLU A 7 -6.32 11.43 11.75
N GLU A 8 -6.41 12.36 10.81
CA GLU A 8 -7.59 12.57 9.97
C GLU A 8 -7.85 11.36 9.07
N ALA A 9 -6.82 10.85 8.40
CA ALA A 9 -6.90 9.65 7.59
C ALA A 9 -7.33 8.43 8.42
N HIS A 10 -6.82 8.28 9.65
CA HIS A 10 -7.24 7.21 10.54
C HIS A 10 -8.71 7.32 10.94
N ARG A 11 -9.17 8.53 11.29
CA ARG A 11 -10.59 8.77 11.59
C ARG A 11 -11.49 8.47 10.39
N ILE A 12 -11.07 8.83 9.18
CA ILE A 12 -11.79 8.48 7.95
C ILE A 12 -11.87 6.95 7.82
N LEU A 13 -10.75 6.23 7.99
CA LEU A 13 -10.71 4.78 7.89
C LEU A 13 -11.64 4.10 8.91
N VAL A 14 -11.58 4.51 10.18
CA VAL A 14 -12.40 3.92 11.27
C VAL A 14 -13.88 4.21 11.05
N ALA A 15 -14.24 5.40 10.54
CA ALA A 15 -15.62 5.76 10.23
C ALA A 15 -16.25 4.89 9.12
N ARG A 16 -15.45 4.12 8.37
CA ARG A 16 -15.93 3.16 7.37
C ARG A 16 -16.47 1.86 7.96
N TRP A 17 -16.27 1.60 9.25
CA TRP A 17 -16.69 0.36 9.91
C TRP A 17 -16.14 -0.89 9.20
N LEU A 18 -14.89 -0.80 8.72
CA LEU A 18 -14.19 -1.91 8.09
C LEU A 18 -13.90 -3.02 9.10
N PRO A 19 -13.83 -4.30 8.68
CA PRO A 19 -13.36 -5.38 9.53
C PRO A 19 -12.00 -5.06 10.16
N ALA A 20 -11.81 -5.41 11.44
CA ALA A 20 -10.60 -5.09 12.20
C ALA A 20 -9.31 -5.53 11.50
N GLY A 21 -9.32 -6.68 10.81
CA GLY A 21 -8.16 -7.15 10.05
C GLY A 21 -7.78 -6.27 8.85
N ILE A 22 -8.74 -5.53 8.26
CA ILE A 22 -8.48 -4.55 7.18
C ILE A 22 -7.90 -3.27 7.76
N VAL A 23 -8.41 -2.82 8.91
CA VAL A 23 -7.86 -1.66 9.61
C VAL A 23 -6.41 -1.94 10.04
N ALA A 24 -6.16 -3.09 10.67
CA ALA A 24 -4.81 -3.50 11.09
C ALA A 24 -3.85 -3.66 9.90
N HIS A 25 -4.34 -4.20 8.76
CA HIS A 25 -3.59 -4.24 7.50
C HIS A 25 -3.20 -2.84 7.05
N SER A 26 -4.18 -1.93 6.94
CA SER A 26 -3.96 -0.56 6.45
C SER A 26 -3.01 0.23 7.35
N GLU A 27 -3.11 0.09 8.67
CA GLU A 27 -2.15 0.66 9.61
C GLU A 27 -0.74 0.07 9.43
N GLY A 28 -0.62 -1.22 9.13
CA GLY A 28 0.64 -1.88 8.80
C GLY A 28 1.26 -1.34 7.52
N VAL A 29 0.46 -1.20 6.47
CA VAL A 29 0.89 -0.61 5.19
C VAL A 29 1.34 0.84 5.40
N ALA A 30 0.59 1.64 6.16
CA ALA A 30 0.93 3.03 6.44
C ALA A 30 2.30 3.17 7.13
N ARG A 31 2.63 2.30 8.09
CA ARG A 31 3.96 2.30 8.75
C ARG A 31 5.09 2.00 7.77
N VAL A 32 4.91 0.95 6.97
CA VAL A 32 5.92 0.54 5.97
C VAL A 32 6.10 1.60 4.90
N ALA A 33 4.99 2.15 4.40
CA ALA A 33 4.99 3.19 3.37
C ALA A 33 5.63 4.49 3.86
N LYS A 34 5.35 4.91 5.11
CA LYS A 34 5.97 6.08 5.73
C LYS A 34 7.48 5.92 5.85
N ASP A 35 7.95 4.78 6.37
CA ASP A 35 9.39 4.51 6.50
C ASP A 35 10.09 4.52 5.12
N ALA A 36 9.50 3.87 4.11
CA ALA A 36 10.01 3.91 2.74
C ALA A 36 10.05 5.34 2.16
N ALA A 37 9.01 6.15 2.39
CA ALA A 37 8.98 7.54 1.94
C ALA A 37 10.04 8.40 2.62
N GLN A 38 10.24 8.24 3.94
CA GLN A 38 11.30 8.95 4.68
C GLN A 38 12.70 8.57 4.19
N ARG A 39 12.91 7.32 3.77
CA ARG A 39 14.18 6.87 3.17
C ARG A 39 14.43 7.50 1.80
N LEU A 40 13.39 7.59 0.95
CA LEU A 40 13.49 8.32 -0.32
C LEU A 40 13.82 9.80 -0.08
N GLU A 41 13.12 10.44 0.86
CA GLU A 41 13.39 11.83 1.24
C GLU A 41 14.84 12.01 1.73
N ALA A 42 15.34 11.11 2.58
CA ALA A 42 16.72 11.11 3.06
C ALA A 42 17.75 10.85 1.94
N ALA A 43 17.37 10.12 0.89
CA ALA A 43 18.17 9.94 -0.33
C ALA A 43 18.12 11.15 -1.28
N GLY A 44 17.42 12.23 -0.89
CA GLY A 44 17.30 13.47 -1.68
C GLY A 44 16.24 13.40 -2.77
N ILE A 45 15.35 12.40 -2.73
CA ILE A 45 14.27 12.24 -3.69
C ILE A 45 13.03 12.99 -3.17
N PRO A 46 12.48 13.95 -3.94
CA PRO A 46 11.29 14.69 -3.53
C PRO A 46 10.08 13.76 -3.39
N ILE A 47 9.52 13.71 -2.18
CA ILE A 47 8.30 12.96 -1.87
C ILE A 47 7.56 13.62 -0.71
N ASP A 48 6.22 13.62 -0.75
CA ASP A 48 5.42 14.05 0.39
C ASP A 48 5.12 12.83 1.27
N VAL A 49 5.83 12.72 2.39
CA VAL A 49 5.68 11.61 3.35
C VAL A 49 4.25 11.56 3.92
N GLY A 50 3.62 12.72 4.15
CA GLY A 50 2.26 12.80 4.68
C GLY A 50 1.23 12.27 3.67
N LEU A 51 1.38 12.62 2.39
CA LEU A 51 0.58 12.08 1.30
C LEU A 51 0.67 10.54 1.25
N VAL A 52 1.89 10.01 1.31
CA VAL A 52 2.13 8.57 1.25
C VAL A 52 1.51 7.84 2.44
N GLU A 53 1.71 8.36 3.66
CA GLU A 53 1.13 7.78 4.87
C GLU A 53 -0.40 7.79 4.81
N ALA A 54 -1.01 8.90 4.40
CA ALA A 54 -2.47 9.02 4.26
C ALA A 54 -3.04 8.09 3.18
N ALA A 55 -2.40 8.03 2.01
CA ALA A 55 -2.81 7.15 0.91
C ALA A 55 -2.69 5.67 1.30
N ALA A 56 -1.61 5.30 1.97
CA ALA A 56 -1.40 3.94 2.49
C ALA A 56 -2.44 3.56 3.54
N LEU A 57 -2.82 4.48 4.42
CA LEU A 57 -3.84 4.22 5.44
C LEU A 57 -5.24 4.07 4.82
N LEU A 58 -5.50 4.74 3.70
CA LEU A 58 -6.81 4.77 3.03
C LEU A 58 -6.90 3.90 1.77
N HIS A 59 -5.86 3.13 1.41
CA HIS A 59 -5.85 2.37 0.15
C HIS A 59 -7.01 1.36 0.02
N ASP A 60 -7.43 0.81 1.16
CA ASP A 60 -8.49 -0.20 1.28
C ASP A 60 -9.86 0.37 1.70
N ILE A 61 -10.05 1.69 1.60
CA ILE A 61 -11.28 2.38 2.04
C ILE A 61 -12.57 1.88 1.35
N ASP A 62 -12.44 1.27 0.17
CA ASP A 62 -13.51 0.79 -0.71
C ASP A 62 -13.81 -0.71 -0.57
N LYS A 63 -13.20 -1.40 0.40
CA LYS A 63 -13.33 -2.86 0.56
C LYS A 63 -14.78 -3.31 0.82
N LEU A 64 -15.65 -2.47 1.41
CA LEU A 64 -17.08 -2.79 1.58
C LEU A 64 -17.86 -2.65 0.27
N GLU A 65 -17.59 -1.59 -0.49
CA GLU A 65 -18.21 -1.26 -1.76
C GLU A 65 -17.89 -2.31 -2.82
N THR A 66 -16.63 -2.72 -2.89
CA THR A 66 -16.10 -3.63 -3.93
C THR A 66 -16.36 -5.11 -3.63
N ARG A 67 -16.83 -5.42 -2.41
CA ARG A 67 -17.16 -6.79 -2.00
C ARG A 67 -18.14 -7.44 -2.98
N GLY A 68 -17.85 -8.67 -3.38
CA GLY A 68 -18.69 -9.42 -4.32
C GLY A 68 -18.63 -8.90 -5.77
N GLY A 69 -17.65 -8.06 -6.12
CA GLY A 69 -17.44 -7.60 -7.49
C GLY A 69 -18.30 -6.41 -7.91
N ARG A 70 -18.90 -5.68 -6.96
CA ARG A 70 -19.74 -4.50 -7.24
C ARG A 70 -18.97 -3.24 -7.64
N GLY A 71 -17.63 -3.32 -7.70
CA GLY A 71 -16.77 -2.21 -8.07
C GLY A 71 -15.35 -2.70 -8.35
N VAL A 72 -14.53 -1.81 -8.90
CA VAL A 72 -13.12 -2.09 -9.17
C VAL A 72 -12.31 -1.53 -8.01
N HIS A 73 -11.81 -2.42 -7.17
CA HIS A 73 -10.95 -2.07 -6.04
C HIS A 73 -9.77 -1.19 -6.47
N GLY A 74 -9.50 -0.15 -5.68
CA GLY A 74 -8.58 0.92 -5.98
C GLY A 74 -9.23 2.08 -6.74
N LEU A 75 -9.99 1.82 -7.81
CA LEU A 75 -10.70 2.88 -8.55
C LEU A 75 -11.90 3.40 -7.76
N THR A 76 -12.65 2.52 -7.11
CA THR A 76 -13.75 2.93 -6.23
C THR A 76 -13.21 3.76 -5.06
N GLY A 77 -12.11 3.34 -4.44
CA GLY A 77 -11.45 4.10 -3.36
C GLY A 77 -10.91 5.46 -3.82
N ALA A 78 -10.27 5.50 -5.00
CA ALA A 78 -9.81 6.75 -5.60
C ALA A 78 -10.97 7.75 -5.79
N ALA A 79 -12.08 7.32 -6.39
CA ALA A 79 -13.26 8.17 -6.59
C ALA A 79 -13.89 8.64 -5.26
N MET A 80 -13.89 7.78 -4.23
CA MET A 80 -14.33 8.17 -2.89
C MET A 80 -13.46 9.30 -2.33
N LEU A 81 -12.14 9.18 -2.40
CA LEU A 81 -11.21 10.18 -1.89
C LEU A 81 -11.29 11.50 -2.66
N GLU A 82 -11.45 11.44 -3.99
CA GLU A 82 -11.72 12.63 -4.81
C GLU A 82 -12.99 13.34 -4.37
N SER A 83 -14.08 12.61 -4.13
CA SER A 83 -15.35 13.19 -3.67
C SER A 83 -15.26 13.82 -2.27
N MET A 84 -14.29 13.40 -1.47
CA MET A 84 -14.00 13.96 -0.14
C MET A 84 -13.04 15.17 -0.21
N GLY A 85 -12.55 15.55 -1.39
CA GLY A 85 -11.60 16.65 -1.58
C GLY A 85 -10.12 16.24 -1.52
N PHE A 86 -9.83 14.94 -1.48
CA PHE A 86 -8.48 14.37 -1.33
C PHE A 86 -7.95 13.79 -2.65
N ALA A 87 -8.10 14.52 -3.76
CA ALA A 87 -7.77 14.02 -5.10
C ALA A 87 -6.30 13.60 -5.28
N GLU A 88 -5.38 14.17 -4.49
CA GLU A 88 -3.96 13.81 -4.53
C GLU A 88 -3.68 12.39 -4.02
N LEU A 89 -4.60 11.79 -3.24
CA LEU A 89 -4.52 10.40 -2.80
C LEU A 89 -5.03 9.41 -3.87
N ALA A 90 -5.73 9.89 -4.90
CA ALA A 90 -6.40 9.03 -5.87
C ALA A 90 -5.42 8.17 -6.69
N PRO A 91 -4.30 8.69 -7.23
CA PRO A 91 -3.38 7.87 -8.03
C PRO A 91 -2.73 6.72 -7.25
N PRO A 92 -2.18 6.92 -6.03
CA PRO A 92 -1.64 5.82 -5.23
C PRO A 92 -2.69 4.75 -4.89
N VAL A 93 -3.92 5.18 -4.56
CA VAL A 93 -5.00 4.26 -4.22
C VAL A 93 -5.52 3.51 -5.45
N ALA A 94 -5.61 4.15 -6.62
CA ALA A 94 -6.01 3.49 -7.86
C ALA A 94 -5.01 2.41 -8.31
N GLY A 95 -3.71 2.64 -8.05
CA GLY A 95 -2.61 1.80 -8.51
C GLY A 95 -2.14 0.72 -7.53
N HIS A 96 -2.58 0.72 -6.28
CA HIS A 96 -2.11 -0.25 -5.30
C HIS A 96 -2.47 -1.73 -5.60
N PRO A 97 -3.66 -2.08 -6.15
CA PRO A 97 -4.06 -3.49 -6.26
C PRO A 97 -3.15 -4.27 -7.19
N VAL A 98 -2.97 -5.57 -6.95
CA VAL A 98 -2.17 -6.45 -7.82
C VAL A 98 -2.63 -6.41 -9.29
N SER A 99 -3.93 -6.26 -9.54
CA SER A 99 -4.45 -6.13 -10.91
C SER A 99 -4.02 -4.84 -11.63
N ALA A 100 -3.68 -3.77 -10.89
CA ALA A 100 -3.19 -2.53 -11.47
C ALA A 100 -1.77 -2.69 -12.08
N LEU A 101 -1.00 -3.69 -11.65
CA LEU A 101 0.31 -3.99 -12.23
C LEU A 101 0.24 -4.55 -13.66
N LEU A 102 -0.95 -4.94 -14.11
CA LEU A 102 -1.21 -5.47 -15.46
C LEU A 102 -2.05 -4.51 -16.32
N ASP A 103 -2.28 -3.29 -15.82
CA ASP A 103 -3.08 -2.26 -16.48
C ASP A 103 -2.26 -0.99 -16.60
N ASP A 104 -1.83 -0.65 -17.83
CA ASP A 104 -0.97 0.51 -18.10
C ASP A 104 -1.52 1.84 -17.57
N ARG A 105 -2.85 1.97 -17.48
CA ARG A 105 -3.53 3.19 -17.01
C ARG A 105 -3.53 3.30 -15.49
N ARG A 106 -3.41 2.16 -14.79
CA ARG A 106 -3.41 2.07 -13.34
C ARG A 106 -2.04 1.76 -12.77
N PHE A 107 -1.09 1.37 -13.61
CA PHE A 107 0.26 1.01 -13.20
C PHE A 107 0.84 2.10 -12.29
N PRO A 108 1.40 1.73 -11.12
CA PRO A 108 1.97 2.70 -10.19
C PRO A 108 3.04 3.58 -10.87
N ARG A 109 2.79 4.89 -10.90
CA ARG A 109 3.73 5.89 -11.43
C ARG A 109 3.96 6.96 -10.39
N GLY A 110 5.22 7.39 -10.29
CA GLY A 110 5.67 8.33 -9.27
C GLY A 110 5.79 7.68 -7.89
N TRP A 111 6.68 8.24 -7.08
CA TRP A 111 7.06 7.64 -5.80
C TRP A 111 5.90 7.34 -4.85
N PRO A 112 4.87 8.21 -4.69
CA PRO A 112 3.76 7.87 -3.82
C PRO A 112 3.02 6.59 -4.21
N SER A 113 2.76 6.40 -5.50
CA SER A 113 2.07 5.20 -5.99
C SER A 113 2.96 3.96 -5.89
N VAL A 114 4.25 4.09 -6.21
CA VAL A 114 5.22 2.99 -6.11
C VAL A 114 5.34 2.52 -4.66
N VAL A 115 5.54 3.45 -3.72
CA VAL A 115 5.69 3.14 -2.30
C VAL A 115 4.46 2.47 -1.72
N VAL A 116 3.25 3.01 -1.96
CA VAL A 116 2.00 2.40 -1.47
C VAL A 116 1.80 0.99 -2.06
N SER A 117 2.08 0.83 -3.36
CA SER A 117 1.99 -0.47 -4.03
C SER A 117 2.96 -1.50 -3.45
N VAL A 118 4.22 -1.14 -3.22
CA VAL A 118 5.23 -2.04 -2.66
C VAL A 118 4.92 -2.36 -1.19
N ALA A 119 4.59 -1.36 -0.38
CA ALA A 119 4.24 -1.55 1.03
C ALA A 119 3.05 -2.51 1.22
N ASP A 120 1.97 -2.36 0.44
CA ASP A 120 0.81 -3.27 0.48
C ASP A 120 1.17 -4.72 0.16
N LYS A 121 2.16 -4.93 -0.72
CA LYS A 121 2.62 -6.27 -1.12
C LYS A 121 3.55 -6.91 -0.10
N HIS A 122 4.10 -6.15 0.84
CA HIS A 122 4.83 -6.70 1.98
C HIS A 122 3.97 -6.97 3.20
N VAL A 123 2.78 -6.36 3.28
CA VAL A 123 1.93 -6.45 4.47
C VAL A 123 0.73 -7.35 4.19
N ALA A 124 0.68 -8.47 4.92
CA ALA A 124 -0.51 -9.28 5.09
C ALA A 124 -1.04 -9.08 6.52
N GLN A 125 -1.63 -10.13 7.11
CA GLN A 125 -1.75 -10.20 8.58
C GLN A 125 -0.38 -10.37 9.26
N VAL A 126 0.64 -10.75 8.48
CA VAL A 126 2.06 -10.78 8.86
C VAL A 126 2.88 -10.12 7.76
N PHE A 127 4.11 -9.69 8.07
CA PHE A 127 5.03 -9.22 7.03
C PHE A 127 5.53 -10.39 6.16
N MET A 128 5.57 -10.19 4.85
CA MET A 128 5.95 -11.17 3.83
C MET A 128 6.88 -10.52 2.80
N THR A 129 7.67 -11.32 2.08
CA THR A 129 8.24 -10.88 0.81
C THR A 129 7.14 -10.77 -0.26
N ILE A 130 7.39 -10.04 -1.35
CA ILE A 130 6.43 -9.96 -2.45
C ILE A 130 6.13 -11.34 -3.03
N ASP A 131 7.14 -12.20 -3.16
CA ASP A 131 6.95 -13.56 -3.67
C ASP A 131 6.02 -14.39 -2.77
N GLU A 132 6.26 -14.37 -1.45
CA GLU A 132 5.43 -15.04 -0.44
C GLU A 132 3.99 -14.52 -0.47
N ARG A 133 3.82 -13.20 -0.59
CA ARG A 133 2.51 -12.54 -0.65
C ARG A 133 1.72 -12.96 -1.87
N LEU A 134 2.35 -12.96 -3.05
CA LEU A 134 1.68 -13.35 -4.30
C LEU A 134 1.34 -14.84 -4.29
N ASP A 135 2.21 -15.70 -3.76
CA ASP A 135 1.91 -17.12 -3.57
C ASP A 135 0.72 -17.35 -2.63
N ASP A 136 0.67 -16.60 -1.53
CA ASP A 136 -0.47 -16.63 -0.60
C ASP A 136 -1.78 -16.16 -1.26
N MET A 137 -1.73 -15.05 -2.00
CA MET A 137 -2.90 -14.56 -2.75
C MET A 137 -3.37 -15.57 -3.79
N ALA A 138 -2.45 -16.19 -4.53
CA ALA A 138 -2.77 -17.20 -5.55
C ALA A 138 -3.42 -18.45 -4.95
N ARG A 139 -3.02 -18.85 -3.73
CA ARG A 139 -3.67 -19.95 -2.99
C ARG A 139 -5.07 -19.59 -2.52
N ARG A 140 -5.26 -18.39 -1.96
CA ARG A 140 -6.56 -17.92 -1.44
C ARG A 140 -7.58 -17.60 -2.53
N TYR A 141 -7.09 -17.20 -3.71
CA TYR A 141 -7.93 -16.84 -4.86
C TYR A 141 -7.53 -17.60 -6.14
N PRO A 142 -7.78 -18.92 -6.21
CA PRO A 142 -7.36 -19.73 -7.36
C PRO A 142 -7.88 -19.23 -8.71
N ARG A 143 -9.06 -18.58 -8.71
CA ARG A 143 -9.67 -17.97 -9.90
C ARG A 143 -8.79 -16.88 -10.53
N PHE A 144 -8.00 -16.16 -9.74
CA PHE A 144 -7.14 -15.06 -10.20
C PHE A 144 -5.66 -15.45 -10.24
N ARG A 145 -5.34 -16.75 -10.15
CA ARG A 145 -3.96 -17.23 -10.05
C ARG A 145 -3.10 -16.82 -11.25
N VAL A 146 -3.67 -16.83 -12.45
CA VAL A 146 -2.95 -16.47 -13.68
C VAL A 146 -2.53 -15.00 -13.63
N GLU A 147 -3.46 -14.12 -13.28
CA GLU A 147 -3.23 -12.68 -13.16
C GLU A 147 -2.26 -12.38 -12.01
N ILE A 148 -2.42 -13.01 -10.84
CA ILE A 148 -1.50 -12.84 -9.70
C ILE A 148 -0.07 -13.26 -10.09
N ASN A 149 0.09 -14.36 -10.81
CA ASN A 149 1.40 -14.81 -11.27
C ASN A 149 1.99 -13.88 -12.34
N ALA A 150 1.17 -13.37 -13.27
CA ALA A 150 1.61 -12.41 -14.27
C ALA A 150 2.08 -11.09 -13.63
N ALA A 151 1.47 -10.68 -12.52
CA ALA A 151 1.83 -9.47 -11.79
C ALA A 151 3.13 -9.59 -10.99
N ARG A 152 3.73 -10.79 -10.87
CA ARG A 152 4.96 -11.00 -10.09
C ARG A 152 6.15 -10.19 -10.60
N ARG A 153 6.43 -10.29 -11.90
CA ARG A 153 7.55 -9.56 -12.51
C ARG A 153 7.44 -8.04 -12.31
N PRO A 154 6.31 -7.38 -12.63
CA PRO A 154 6.19 -5.95 -12.37
C PRO A 154 6.21 -5.60 -10.87
N ALA A 155 5.67 -6.43 -9.98
CA ALA A 155 5.75 -6.19 -8.53
C ALA A 155 7.20 -6.14 -8.03
N LEU A 156 8.00 -7.15 -8.40
CA LEU A 156 9.42 -7.22 -8.04
C LEU A 156 10.23 -6.11 -8.70
N ALA A 157 9.85 -5.66 -9.90
CA ALA A 157 10.49 -4.53 -10.55
C ALA A 157 10.29 -3.21 -9.78
N LEU A 158 9.09 -2.98 -9.22
CA LEU A 158 8.83 -1.81 -8.37
C LEU A 158 9.60 -1.86 -7.03
N GLU A 159 9.73 -3.06 -6.44
CA GLU A 159 10.56 -3.26 -5.24
C GLU A 159 12.04 -2.99 -5.52
N GLN A 160 12.54 -3.47 -6.66
CA GLN A 160 13.91 -3.19 -7.10
C GLN A 160 14.12 -1.70 -7.37
N GLU A 161 13.18 -1.03 -8.07
CA GLU A 161 13.24 0.41 -8.33
C GLU A 161 13.30 1.22 -7.03
N LEU A 162 12.49 0.86 -6.04
CA LEU A 162 12.51 1.47 -4.71
C LEU A 162 13.84 1.22 -3.99
N ALA A 163 14.37 0.00 -4.05
CA ALA A 163 15.64 -0.35 -3.42
C ALA A 163 16.81 0.43 -4.05
N ASP A 164 16.86 0.50 -5.38
CA ASP A 164 17.88 1.23 -6.14
C ASP A 164 17.86 2.72 -5.80
N ALA A 165 16.66 3.32 -5.73
CA ALA A 165 16.49 4.73 -5.39
C ALA A 165 16.91 5.07 -3.96
N ILE A 166 16.71 4.16 -3.01
CA ILE A 166 17.19 4.31 -1.62
C ILE A 166 18.70 4.01 -1.52
N GLY A 167 19.29 3.31 -2.49
CA GLY A 167 20.69 2.91 -2.48
C GLY A 167 20.97 1.66 -1.66
N LEU A 168 20.04 0.70 -1.67
CA LEU A 168 20.14 -0.58 -0.95
C LEU A 168 19.95 -1.77 -1.88
N PRO A 169 20.54 -2.94 -1.57
CA PRO A 169 20.08 -4.19 -2.16
C PRO A 169 18.65 -4.49 -1.68
N VAL A 170 17.83 -5.17 -2.50
CA VAL A 170 16.42 -5.52 -2.17
C VAL A 170 16.31 -6.20 -0.82
N ALA A 171 17.20 -7.15 -0.49
CA ALA A 171 17.19 -7.81 0.82
C ALA A 171 17.33 -6.81 1.98
N GLY A 172 18.21 -5.81 1.84
CA GLY A 172 18.39 -4.76 2.85
C GLY A 172 17.19 -3.82 2.97
N LEU A 173 16.52 -3.51 1.84
CA LEU A 173 15.25 -2.79 1.88
C LEU A 173 14.19 -3.60 2.63
N VAL A 174 13.98 -4.87 2.26
CA VAL A 174 12.96 -5.75 2.86
C VAL A 174 13.16 -5.90 4.38
N ASP A 175 14.40 -6.03 4.85
CA ASP A 175 14.70 -6.09 6.28
C ASP A 175 14.31 -4.80 7.01
N GLN A 176 14.58 -3.64 6.42
CA GLN A 176 14.21 -2.35 7.00
C GLN A 176 12.69 -2.16 7.03
N LEU A 177 11.99 -2.49 5.95
CA LEU A 177 10.53 -2.45 5.90
C LEU A 177 9.91 -3.38 6.95
N ARG A 178 10.51 -4.55 7.18
CA ARG A 178 10.08 -5.49 8.23
C ARG A 178 10.22 -4.90 9.63
N VAL A 179 11.36 -4.25 9.92
CA VAL A 179 11.59 -3.56 11.20
C VAL A 179 10.55 -2.45 11.41
N ALA A 180 10.29 -1.63 10.38
CA ALA A 180 9.28 -0.57 10.45
C ALA A 180 7.87 -1.12 10.72
N TRP A 181 7.51 -2.24 10.09
CA TRP A 181 6.22 -2.90 10.34
C TRP A 181 6.07 -3.35 11.81
N GLN A 182 7.15 -3.86 12.41
CA GLN A 182 7.19 -4.39 13.79
C GLN A 182 7.19 -3.31 14.88
N ALA A 183 7.67 -2.09 14.59
CA ALA A 183 7.91 -1.05 15.58
C ALA A 183 6.70 -0.71 16.48
N SER A 184 5.47 -0.86 16.00
CA SER A 184 4.24 -0.61 16.81
C SER A 184 3.64 -1.86 17.48
N ALA A 185 4.07 -3.07 17.11
CA ALA A 185 3.62 -4.29 17.79
C ALA A 185 4.15 -4.33 19.23
N ALA A 186 5.36 -3.80 19.45
CA ALA A 186 5.97 -3.66 20.78
C ALA A 186 5.25 -2.62 21.67
N GLU A 187 4.75 -1.53 21.09
CA GLU A 187 4.01 -0.49 21.84
C GLU A 187 2.59 -0.92 22.22
N ARG A 188 1.94 -1.80 21.43
CA ARG A 188 0.63 -2.40 21.76
C ARG A 188 0.74 -3.60 22.71
N ALA A 189 1.87 -4.32 22.72
CA ALA A 189 2.12 -5.41 23.68
C ALA A 189 2.57 -4.92 25.06
N SER A 190 2.96 -3.64 25.17
CA SER A 190 3.39 -2.99 26.43
C SER A 190 2.30 -2.10 27.05
N ARG A 191 1.06 -2.14 26.53
CA ARG A 191 -0.13 -1.46 27.05
C ARG A 191 -1.22 -2.49 27.35
#